data_AF-F9EM96-F1
#
_entry.id   AF-F9EM96-F1
#
_cell.length_a   1.000
_cell.length_b   1.000
_cell.length_c   1.000
_cell.angle_alpha   90.00
_cell.angle_beta   90.00
_cell.angle_gamma   90.00
#
_symmetry.space_group_name_H-M   'P 1'
#
loop_
_entity.id
_entity.type
_entity.pdbx_description
1 polymer ?
#
loop_
_entity_poly.entity_id
_entity_poly.type
_entity_poly.pdbx_seq_one_letter_code
_entity_poly.pdbx_strand_id
1 'polypeptide(L)'
;MIVQEFKQKKHFGSLYEPIIFAVVNKNNYIFNYKDIMVETNTGAKRKLVDYRKNPPKLYNKEKVPGNIWYFPRVRYRMKEYVNHPSQKPEILLERIVKVSTNEGDTVLDLFSGSFSLGIVCKRLKRNYIGIEKSKEYCMNGEKRINDI
;
A
#
# COMPACT_ATOMS: atom_id res chain seq x y z
N MET A 1 16.04 -18.23 -17.66
CA MET A 1 15.79 -16.88 -18.19
C MET A 1 14.66 -16.99 -19.20
N ILE A 2 13.43 -16.62 -18.82
CA ILE A 2 12.33 -16.48 -19.78
C ILE A 2 11.80 -15.06 -19.58
N VAL A 3 12.40 -14.15 -20.34
CA VAL A 3 11.81 -12.84 -20.60
C VAL A 3 10.70 -13.14 -21.60
N GLN A 4 9.44 -13.17 -21.15
CA GLN A 4 8.33 -13.09 -22.10
C GLN A 4 8.28 -11.65 -22.61
N GLU A 5 8.92 -11.46 -23.75
CA GLU A 5 9.04 -10.21 -24.47
C GLU A 5 7.72 -9.80 -25.17
N PHE A 6 7.39 -8.51 -25.00
CA PHE A 6 6.49 -7.63 -25.77
C PHE A 6 5.08 -8.11 -26.13
N LYS A 7 4.09 -7.81 -25.28
CA LYS A 7 2.65 -8.03 -25.55
C LYS A 7 1.82 -6.81 -25.94
N GLN A 8 2.42 -5.74 -26.45
CA GLN A 8 1.66 -4.62 -27.01
C GLN A 8 2.39 -3.96 -28.18
N LYS A 9 1.86 -4.16 -29.40
CA LYS A 9 2.35 -3.51 -30.63
C LYS A 9 1.40 -2.42 -31.17
N LYS A 10 0.19 -2.32 -30.59
CA LYS A 10 -0.90 -1.47 -31.12
C LYS A 10 -1.38 -0.38 -30.17
N HIS A 11 -1.02 -0.43 -28.88
CA HIS A 11 -1.40 0.55 -27.88
C HIS A 11 -0.45 0.50 -26.68
N PHE A 12 -0.45 1.52 -25.83
CA PHE A 12 0.29 1.48 -24.56
C PHE A 12 -0.26 0.40 -23.62
N GLY A 13 0.63 -0.22 -22.86
CA GLY A 13 0.22 -1.16 -21.82
C GLY A 13 -0.40 -0.48 -20.61
N SER A 14 -1.32 -1.17 -19.95
CA SER A 14 -1.79 -0.74 -18.64
C SER A 14 -0.69 -0.98 -17.60
N LEU A 15 -0.14 0.11 -17.08
CA LEU A 15 0.91 0.10 -16.06
C LEU A 15 0.38 0.48 -14.66
N TYR A 16 -0.93 0.70 -14.52
CA TYR A 16 -1.53 1.15 -13.27
C TYR A 16 -2.79 0.37 -12.91
N GLU A 17 -3.13 0.38 -11.63
CA GLU A 17 -4.40 -0.12 -11.10
C GLU A 17 -5.00 1.00 -10.23
N PRO A 18 -6.21 1.48 -10.53
CA PRO A 18 -6.82 2.54 -9.74
C PRO A 18 -7.30 2.00 -8.39
N ILE A 19 -7.18 2.82 -7.34
CA ILE A 19 -7.74 2.56 -6.01
C ILE A 19 -8.67 3.72 -5.69
N ILE A 20 -9.92 3.41 -5.34
CA ILE A 20 -10.90 4.41 -4.94
C ILE A 20 -10.80 4.61 -3.44
N PHE A 21 -10.54 5.85 -3.01
CA PHE A 21 -10.64 6.25 -1.62
C PHE A 21 -11.97 6.99 -1.41
N ALA A 22 -12.82 6.41 -0.57
CA ALA A 22 -14.13 6.97 -0.23
C ALA A 22 -14.28 7.01 1.29
N VAL A 23 -15.05 8.00 1.76
CA VAL A 23 -15.31 8.21 3.19
C VAL A 23 -16.81 8.40 3.41
N VAL A 24 -17.31 7.90 4.54
CA VAL A 24 -18.74 8.04 4.90
C VAL A 24 -19.06 9.49 5.23
N ASN A 25 -18.21 10.16 6.01
CA ASN A 25 -18.35 11.55 6.37
C ASN A 25 -17.12 12.35 5.96
N LYS A 26 -17.27 13.22 4.95
CA LYS A 26 -16.18 14.08 4.44
C LYS A 26 -15.61 15.04 5.49
N ASN A 27 -16.38 15.37 6.52
CA ASN A 27 -15.96 16.28 7.59
C ASN A 27 -15.33 15.53 8.77
N ASN A 28 -15.45 14.20 8.82
CA ASN A 28 -14.97 13.40 9.93
C ASN A 28 -14.53 12.01 9.45
N TYR A 29 -13.25 11.90 9.10
CA TYR A 29 -12.60 10.63 8.75
C TYR A 29 -11.15 10.64 9.22
N ILE A 30 -10.59 9.46 9.46
CA ILE A 30 -9.19 9.31 9.86
C ILE A 30 -8.30 9.53 8.63
N PHE A 31 -7.33 10.43 8.78
CA PHE A 31 -6.30 10.69 7.78
C PHE A 31 -4.94 10.97 8.45
N ASN A 32 -4.24 9.90 8.82
CA ASN A 32 -2.97 9.97 9.52
C ASN A 32 -1.82 10.29 8.55
N TYR A 33 -1.81 11.52 8.03
CA TYR A 33 -0.88 11.94 6.98
C TYR A 33 0.59 11.81 7.40
N LYS A 34 0.90 11.94 8.70
CA LYS A 34 2.25 11.81 9.26
C LYS A 34 2.82 10.40 9.08
N ASP A 35 1.96 9.39 9.16
CA ASP A 35 2.36 7.97 9.12
C ASP A 35 2.69 7.48 7.70
N ILE A 36 2.40 8.31 6.68
CA ILE A 36 2.62 8.00 5.27
C ILE A 36 3.55 8.98 4.57
N MET A 37 4.19 9.89 5.30
CA MET A 37 5.12 10.85 4.72
C MET A 37 6.27 10.14 4.00
N VAL A 38 6.71 10.72 2.89
CA VAL A 38 7.80 10.19 2.07
C VAL A 38 8.86 11.26 1.86
N GLU A 39 10.11 10.84 1.76
CA GLU A 39 11.22 11.72 1.47
C GLU A 39 11.05 12.42 0.10
N THR A 40 11.43 13.69 0.05
CA THR A 40 11.42 14.48 -1.18
C THR A 40 12.79 14.43 -1.85
N ASN A 41 12.80 14.22 -3.18
CA ASN A 41 14.05 14.35 -3.93
C ASN A 41 14.62 15.78 -3.87
N THR A 42 13.76 16.80 -3.79
CA THR A 42 14.17 18.21 -3.78
C THR A 42 14.77 18.63 -2.44
N GLY A 43 14.09 18.34 -1.32
CA GLY A 43 14.52 18.75 0.02
C GLY A 43 15.49 17.77 0.68
N ALA A 44 15.21 16.46 0.62
CA ALA A 44 16.06 15.47 1.29
C ALA A 44 17.34 15.15 0.49
N LYS A 45 17.22 14.83 -0.80
CA LYS A 45 18.36 14.39 -1.61
C LYS A 45 19.17 15.53 -2.23
N ARG A 46 18.50 16.47 -2.88
CA ARG A 46 19.14 17.59 -3.60
C ARG A 46 19.36 18.84 -2.74
N LYS A 47 18.74 18.91 -1.56
CA LYS A 47 18.82 20.04 -0.61
C LYS A 47 18.58 21.41 -1.27
N LEU A 48 17.62 21.47 -2.19
CA LEU A 48 17.30 22.67 -2.94
C LEU A 48 16.71 23.76 -2.03
N VAL A 49 16.91 25.01 -2.44
CA VAL A 49 16.34 26.20 -1.78
C VAL A 49 15.13 26.71 -2.56
N ASP A 50 14.03 26.97 -1.87
CA ASP A 50 12.85 27.63 -2.40
C ASP A 50 13.03 29.15 -2.36
N TYR A 51 13.50 29.70 -3.47
CA TYR A 51 13.74 31.14 -3.66
C TYR A 51 12.44 31.96 -3.73
N ARG A 52 11.26 31.31 -3.85
CA ARG A 52 9.95 31.99 -3.88
C ARG A 52 9.51 32.45 -2.50
N LYS A 53 10.15 31.97 -1.43
CA LYS A 53 9.90 32.41 -0.05
C LYS A 53 10.83 33.57 0.31
N ASN A 54 10.35 34.47 1.16
CA ASN A 54 11.16 35.55 1.72
C ASN A 54 11.25 35.39 3.25
N PRO A 55 12.45 35.11 3.82
CA PRO A 55 13.70 34.78 3.12
C PRO A 55 13.63 33.41 2.41
N PRO A 56 14.52 33.13 1.44
CA PRO A 56 14.63 31.82 0.82
C PRO A 56 14.83 30.72 1.88
N LYS A 57 14.12 29.61 1.74
CA LYS A 57 14.15 28.50 2.71
C LYS A 57 14.35 27.17 1.99
N LEU A 58 15.02 26.21 2.64
CA LEU A 58 15.16 24.86 2.09
C LEU A 58 13.77 24.22 1.87
N TYR A 59 13.66 23.42 0.80
CA TYR A 59 12.50 22.57 0.62
C TYR A 59 12.38 21.55 1.76
N ASN A 60 11.15 21.26 2.17
CA ASN A 60 10.86 20.23 3.18
C ASN A 60 11.46 18.89 2.75
N LYS A 61 12.11 18.20 3.69
CA LYS A 61 12.72 16.89 3.46
C LYS A 61 11.68 15.80 3.19
N GLU A 62 10.45 16.01 3.66
CA GLU A 62 9.37 15.04 3.53
C GLU A 62 8.10 15.73 3.02
N LYS A 63 7.21 14.93 2.44
CA LYS A 63 5.89 15.36 1.98
C LYS A 63 4.87 14.25 2.16
N VAL A 64 3.60 14.62 2.20
CA VAL A 64 2.51 13.67 1.96
C VAL A 64 2.62 13.17 0.50
N PRO A 65 2.62 11.85 0.25
CA PRO A 65 2.67 11.32 -1.10
C PRO A 65 1.44 11.79 -1.89
N GLY A 66 1.61 12.04 -3.19
CA GLY A 66 0.49 12.36 -4.08
C GLY A 66 -0.42 11.15 -4.30
N ASN A 67 -1.39 11.27 -5.20
CA ASN A 67 -2.33 10.19 -5.56
C ASN A 67 -1.78 9.14 -6.55
N ILE A 68 -0.51 9.26 -6.95
CA ILE A 68 0.17 8.28 -7.81
C ILE A 68 1.25 7.59 -6.97
N TRP A 69 1.07 6.28 -6.74
CA TRP A 69 1.99 5.47 -5.96
C TRP A 69 2.65 4.41 -6.85
N TYR A 70 3.96 4.23 -6.64
CA TYR A 70 4.70 3.15 -7.27
C TYR A 70 5.08 2.10 -6.22
N PHE A 71 4.53 0.90 -6.40
CA PHE A 71 4.91 -0.28 -5.64
C PHE A 71 5.11 -1.45 -6.62
N PRO A 72 6.19 -2.24 -6.46
CA PRO A 72 6.38 -3.43 -7.28
C PRO A 72 5.26 -4.45 -7.00
N ARG A 73 4.82 -5.18 -8.02
CA ARG A 73 3.95 -6.35 -7.83
C ARG A 73 4.72 -7.44 -7.09
N VAL A 74 4.00 -8.25 -6.31
CA VAL A 74 4.57 -9.44 -5.68
C VAL A 74 5.00 -10.43 -6.76
N ARG A 75 6.21 -10.96 -6.65
CA ARG A 75 6.80 -11.91 -7.58
C ARG A 75 7.32 -13.13 -6.83
N TYR A 76 7.37 -14.26 -7.54
CA TYR A 76 7.99 -15.49 -7.03
C TYR A 76 9.39 -15.19 -6.45
N ARG A 77 9.70 -15.79 -5.28
CA ARG A 77 10.90 -15.56 -4.44
C ARG A 77 10.93 -14.29 -3.59
N MET A 78 9.94 -13.40 -3.69
CA MET A 78 9.80 -12.34 -2.69
C MET A 78 9.41 -12.95 -1.34
N LYS A 79 9.89 -12.37 -0.23
CA LYS A 79 9.61 -12.88 1.12
C LYS A 79 8.12 -13.00 1.43
N GLU A 80 7.33 -12.04 0.94
CA GLU A 80 5.87 -12.02 1.13
C GLU A 80 5.13 -12.97 0.18
N TYR A 81 5.78 -13.55 -0.84
CA TYR A 81 5.12 -14.33 -1.88
C TYR A 81 4.45 -15.57 -1.31
N VAL A 82 3.18 -15.75 -1.68
CA VAL A 82 2.45 -17.00 -1.53
C VAL A 82 1.84 -17.40 -2.86
N ASN A 83 1.42 -18.67 -2.97
CA ASN A 83 0.81 -19.19 -4.19
C ASN A 83 -0.63 -18.65 -4.40
N HIS A 84 -0.74 -17.36 -4.70
CA HIS A 84 -2.00 -16.69 -4.99
C HIS A 84 -1.85 -15.79 -6.22
N PRO A 85 -2.71 -15.92 -7.25
CA PRO A 85 -2.49 -15.31 -8.57
C PRO A 85 -2.52 -13.77 -8.56
N SER A 86 -3.23 -13.17 -7.62
CA SER A 86 -3.47 -11.73 -7.55
C SER A 86 -3.08 -11.09 -6.20
N GLN A 87 -2.09 -11.67 -5.51
CA GLN A 87 -1.60 -11.14 -4.23
C GLN A 87 -1.23 -9.65 -4.32
N LYS A 88 -1.83 -8.82 -3.47
CA LYS A 88 -1.45 -7.41 -3.31
C LYS A 88 -0.18 -7.27 -2.46
N PRO A 89 0.75 -6.35 -2.81
CA PRO A 89 1.94 -6.08 -2.01
C PRO A 89 1.58 -5.53 -0.64
N GLU A 90 2.21 -6.07 0.41
CA GLU A 90 1.97 -5.63 1.79
C GLU A 90 2.28 -4.15 1.98
N ILE A 91 3.30 -3.61 1.31
CA ILE A 91 3.67 -2.18 1.42
C ILE A 91 2.57 -1.23 0.92
N LEU A 92 1.79 -1.65 -0.08
CA LEU A 92 0.64 -0.89 -0.57
C LEU A 92 -0.45 -0.87 0.50
N LEU A 93 -0.78 -2.04 1.03
CA LEU A 93 -1.81 -2.22 2.05
C LEU A 93 -1.42 -1.50 3.36
N GLU A 94 -0.15 -1.54 3.74
CA GLU A 94 0.37 -0.87 4.93
C GLU A 94 0.15 0.64 4.88
N ARG A 95 0.38 1.27 3.71
CA ARG A 95 0.09 2.70 3.53
C ARG A 95 -1.40 3.00 3.70
N ILE A 96 -2.27 2.17 3.13
CA ILE A 96 -3.73 2.33 3.21
C ILE A 96 -4.20 2.19 4.66
N VAL A 97 -3.75 1.14 5.37
CA VAL A 97 -4.12 0.92 6.78
C VAL A 97 -3.62 2.06 7.65
N LYS A 98 -2.35 2.48 7.52
CA LYS A 98 -1.79 3.58 8.31
C LYS A 98 -2.57 4.87 8.15
N VAL A 99 -2.86 5.29 6.92
CA VAL A 99 -3.52 6.57 6.68
C VAL A 99 -4.98 6.57 7.15
N SER A 100 -5.68 5.44 7.07
CA SER A 100 -7.14 5.39 7.27
C SER A 100 -7.60 4.77 8.59
N THR A 101 -6.70 4.35 9.48
CA THR A 101 -7.06 3.69 10.76
C THR A 101 -6.09 4.03 11.88
N ASN A 102 -6.51 3.86 13.12
CA ASN A 102 -5.70 3.90 14.34
C ASN A 102 -5.44 2.49 14.90
N GLU A 103 -4.48 2.34 15.82
CA GLU A 103 -4.31 1.08 16.56
C GLU A 103 -5.62 0.69 17.27
N GLY A 104 -5.97 -0.59 17.24
CA GLY A 104 -7.23 -1.12 17.79
C GLY A 104 -8.46 -1.00 16.86
N ASP A 105 -8.40 -0.20 15.80
CA ASP A 105 -9.50 -0.14 14.82
C ASP A 105 -9.69 -1.49 14.13
N THR A 106 -10.91 -1.74 13.63
CA THR A 106 -11.25 -2.95 12.88
C THR A 106 -11.22 -2.68 11.37
N VAL A 107 -10.49 -3.52 10.64
CA VAL A 107 -10.43 -3.52 9.18
C VAL A 107 -11.19 -4.71 8.62
N LEU A 108 -12.12 -4.47 7.70
CA LEU A 108 -12.92 -5.48 7.02
C LEU A 108 -12.41 -5.69 5.59
N ASP A 109 -12.22 -6.95 5.20
CA ASP A 109 -11.90 -7.36 3.85
C ASP A 109 -12.85 -8.47 3.39
N LEU A 110 -13.69 -8.16 2.41
CA LEU A 110 -14.69 -9.10 1.89
C LEU A 110 -14.13 -10.09 0.86
N PHE A 111 -12.89 -9.85 0.38
CA PHE A 111 -12.24 -10.62 -0.67
C PHE A 111 -10.77 -10.85 -0.31
N SER A 112 -10.57 -11.52 0.83
CA SER A 112 -9.27 -11.55 1.50
C SER A 112 -8.18 -12.22 0.66
N GLY A 113 -8.52 -13.16 -0.22
CA GLY A 113 -7.60 -13.79 -1.16
C GLY A 113 -6.40 -14.39 -0.44
N SER A 114 -5.22 -13.77 -0.60
CA SER A 114 -4.00 -14.21 0.08
C SER A 114 -3.93 -13.83 1.57
N PHE A 115 -4.88 -13.04 2.09
CA PHE A 115 -4.90 -12.49 3.45
C PHE A 115 -3.77 -11.50 3.75
N SER A 116 -3.16 -10.89 2.72
CA SER A 116 -2.07 -9.91 2.91
C SER A 116 -2.50 -8.70 3.75
N LEU A 117 -3.77 -8.29 3.67
CA LEU A 117 -4.30 -7.20 4.49
C LEU A 117 -4.37 -7.58 5.97
N GLY A 118 -4.75 -8.82 6.29
CA GLY A 118 -4.76 -9.34 7.66
C GLY A 118 -3.37 -9.37 8.28
N ILE A 119 -2.35 -9.80 7.52
CA ILE A 119 -0.94 -9.74 7.91
C ILE A 119 -0.51 -8.32 8.30
N VAL A 120 -0.83 -7.35 7.44
CA VAL A 120 -0.55 -5.94 7.67
C VAL A 120 -1.29 -5.42 8.90
N CYS A 121 -2.58 -5.75 9.05
CA CYS A 121 -3.38 -5.33 10.21
C CYS A 121 -2.80 -5.88 11.52
N LYS A 122 -2.44 -7.16 11.57
CA LYS A 122 -1.81 -7.78 12.76
C LYS A 122 -0.50 -7.08 13.11
N ARG A 123 0.38 -6.86 12.13
CA ARG A 123 1.65 -6.14 12.33
C ARG A 123 1.45 -4.71 12.83
N LEU A 124 0.39 -4.04 12.37
CA LEU A 124 0.03 -2.68 12.78
C LEU A 124 -0.93 -2.63 13.97
N LYS A 125 -1.19 -3.75 14.66
CA LYS A 125 -2.11 -3.82 15.81
C LYS A 125 -3.53 -3.28 15.52
N ARG A 126 -4.07 -3.60 14.34
CA ARG A 126 -5.48 -3.43 14.00
C ARG A 126 -6.19 -4.78 14.11
N ASN A 127 -7.45 -4.76 14.52
CA ASN A 127 -8.33 -5.90 14.41
C ASN A 127 -8.65 -6.15 12.93
N TYR A 128 -8.80 -7.40 12.52
CA TYR A 128 -9.04 -7.77 11.13
C TYR A 128 -10.16 -8.80 11.00
N ILE A 129 -11.09 -8.55 10.10
CA ILE A 129 -12.15 -9.47 9.70
C ILE A 129 -11.96 -9.73 8.21
N GLY A 130 -11.56 -10.95 7.86
CA GLY A 130 -11.39 -11.38 6.47
C GLY A 130 -12.44 -12.40 6.08
N ILE A 131 -13.09 -12.17 4.94
CA ILE A 131 -13.98 -13.14 4.28
C ILE A 131 -13.31 -13.59 2.98
N GLU A 132 -13.32 -14.90 2.74
CA GLU A 132 -12.84 -15.52 1.51
C GLU A 132 -13.68 -16.77 1.22
N LYS A 133 -14.00 -17.00 -0.05
CA LYS A 133 -14.85 -18.11 -0.48
C LYS A 133 -14.06 -19.42 -0.55
N SER A 134 -12.79 -19.35 -0.94
CA SER A 134 -11.94 -20.54 -1.07
C SER A 134 -11.47 -21.04 0.29
N LYS A 135 -11.90 -22.26 0.66
CA LYS A 135 -11.45 -22.92 1.90
C LYS A 135 -9.93 -23.06 1.97
N GLU A 136 -9.29 -23.35 0.83
CA GLU A 136 -7.83 -23.45 0.73
C GLU A 136 -7.15 -22.11 1.06
N TYR A 137 -7.67 -21.01 0.52
CA TYR A 137 -7.13 -19.69 0.79
C TYR A 137 -7.37 -19.27 2.25
N CYS A 138 -8.52 -19.61 2.85
CA CYS A 138 -8.75 -19.42 4.28
C CYS A 138 -7.71 -20.16 5.13
N MET A 139 -7.46 -21.45 4.85
CA MET A 139 -6.48 -22.25 5.60
C MET A 139 -5.06 -21.67 5.48
N ASN A 140 -4.66 -21.30 4.27
CA ASN A 140 -3.35 -20.69 4.04
C ASN A 140 -3.26 -19.32 4.74
N GLY A 141 -4.30 -18.50 4.66
CA GLY A 141 -4.37 -17.19 5.29
C GLY A 141 -4.29 -17.25 6.82
N GLU A 142 -5.04 -18.17 7.42
CA GLU A 142 -5.02 -18.42 8.87
C GLU A 142 -3.62 -18.80 9.35
N LYS A 143 -2.97 -19.74 8.67
CA LYS A 143 -1.58 -20.13 8.98
C LYS A 143 -0.65 -18.92 8.93
N ARG A 144 -0.71 -18.13 7.85
CA ARG A 144 0.15 -16.94 7.70
C ARG A 144 -0.08 -15.93 8.82
N ILE A 145 -1.33 -15.69 9.22
CA ILE A 145 -1.67 -14.73 10.26
C ILE A 145 -1.17 -15.25 11.62
N ASN A 146 -1.24 -16.54 11.89
CA ASN A 146 -0.77 -17.13 13.14
C ASN A 146 0.77 -17.15 13.26
N ASP A 147 1.49 -17.20 12.14
CA ASP A 147 2.96 -17.23 12.09
C ASP A 147 3.64 -15.85 12.34
N ILE A 148 2.86 -14.78 12.53
CA ILE A 148 3.32 -13.42 12.90
C ILE A 148 3.32 -13.23 14.41
#